data_AF-A0A922LWD6-F1
#
_entry.id   AF-A0A922LWD6-F1
#
_cell.length_a   1.000
_cell.length_b   1.000
_cell.length_c   1.000
_cell.angle_alpha   90.00
_cell.angle_beta   90.00
_cell.angle_gamma   90.00
#
_symmetry.space_group_name_H-M   'P 1'
#
loop_
_entity.id
_entity.type
_entity.pdbx_description
1 polymer ?
#
loop_
_entity_poly.entity_id
_entity_poly.type
_entity_poly.pdbx_seq_one_letter_code
_entity_poly.pdbx_strand_id
1 'polypeptide(L)'
;MYFSEMLLLKTSYELRICPICINILKRKISSLKTLPINTPIIQMHIEFKELMKKVCEWIPSYTIIAESLNSGEQKYTLESARSMHSDLLQALQKIETLGRQFAKYSEPNSELYVNRIVARLTSAVYRRARHFVQNYLPPLQTLPTLRQYDNLTSQRKAELAVRWSEEDKALAELMERVSGKQNFANMDPAINPTAKIWQRFSQLPTSMPNTYEKHQGKKTTIEYLSDIANKMDHVAGQLMTAHKEGRLRTAEELAQKLNQLEQEFQNINSSLNDSELPK
;
A
#
# COMPACT_ATOMS: atom_id res chain seq x y z
N MET A 1 -59.46 -38.04 -11.09
CA MET A 1 -58.82 -36.95 -11.85
C MET A 1 -58.72 -35.72 -10.97
N TYR A 2 -57.55 -35.40 -10.40
CA TYR A 2 -57.14 -34.01 -10.17
C TYR A 2 -55.61 -33.98 -10.22
N PHE A 3 -55.15 -33.18 -11.17
CA PHE A 3 -53.79 -33.11 -11.69
C PHE A 3 -52.82 -32.49 -10.67
N SER A 4 -51.64 -33.09 -10.56
CA SER A 4 -50.45 -32.51 -9.94
C SER A 4 -50.02 -31.28 -10.73
N GLU A 5 -50.24 -30.09 -10.17
CA GLU A 5 -49.75 -28.84 -10.76
C GLU A 5 -48.30 -28.61 -10.31
N MET A 6 -47.37 -28.86 -11.22
CA MET A 6 -45.92 -28.78 -11.04
C MET A 6 -45.45 -27.35 -11.35
N LEU A 7 -45.06 -26.59 -10.32
CA LEU A 7 -44.49 -25.25 -10.50
C LEU A 7 -42.96 -25.35 -10.67
N LEU A 8 -42.50 -25.06 -11.88
CA LEU A 8 -41.09 -24.85 -12.23
C LEU A 8 -40.58 -23.56 -11.58
N LEU A 9 -40.05 -23.66 -10.35
CA LEU A 9 -39.12 -22.69 -9.82
C LEU A 9 -37.75 -22.95 -10.46
N LYS A 10 -37.22 -21.95 -11.19
CA LYS A 10 -35.84 -21.94 -11.73
C LYS A 10 -34.81 -21.95 -10.59
N THR A 11 -34.65 -23.12 -9.98
CA THR A 11 -33.56 -23.58 -9.12
C THR A 11 -33.70 -25.11 -9.16
N SER A 12 -32.62 -25.83 -9.38
CA SER A 12 -32.52 -27.26 -9.79
C SER A 12 -33.12 -28.33 -8.86
N TYR A 13 -34.18 -28.05 -8.10
CA TYR A 13 -34.81 -28.95 -7.15
C TYR A 13 -36.34 -28.85 -7.25
N GLU A 14 -36.99 -29.94 -7.69
CA GLU A 14 -38.44 -30.07 -7.70
C GLU A 14 -38.93 -30.57 -6.34
N LEU A 15 -39.53 -29.68 -5.55
CA LEU A 15 -40.13 -30.03 -4.25
C LEU A 15 -41.59 -30.46 -4.46
N ARG A 16 -41.92 -31.71 -4.10
CA ARG A 16 -43.32 -32.16 -4.02
C ARG A 16 -43.96 -31.59 -2.76
N ILE A 17 -44.89 -30.65 -2.94
CA ILE A 17 -45.56 -29.96 -1.85
C ILE A 17 -47.08 -30.10 -2.06
N CYS A 18 -47.82 -30.41 -0.98
CA CYS A 18 -49.27 -30.51 -1.07
C CYS A 18 -49.92 -29.14 -1.35
N PRO A 19 -51.15 -29.09 -1.89
CA PRO A 19 -51.83 -27.85 -2.27
C PRO A 19 -52.06 -26.88 -1.09
N ILE A 20 -52.15 -27.39 0.14
CA ILE A 20 -52.30 -26.57 1.35
C ILE A 20 -50.96 -25.89 1.68
N CYS A 21 -49.88 -26.67 1.73
CA CYS A 21 -48.54 -26.17 2.05
C CYS A 21 -48.04 -25.17 1.00
N ILE A 22 -48.31 -25.38 -0.29
CA ILE A 22 -47.92 -24.41 -1.33
C ILE A 22 -48.67 -23.08 -1.18
N ASN A 23 -49.94 -23.11 -0.77
CA ASN A 23 -50.72 -21.90 -0.53
C ASN A 23 -50.22 -21.14 0.71
N ILE A 24 -49.89 -21.84 1.79
CA ILE A 24 -49.25 -21.24 2.97
C ILE A 24 -47.90 -20.63 2.59
N LEU A 25 -47.08 -21.34 1.82
CA LEU A 25 -45.77 -20.87 1.38
C LEU A 25 -45.89 -19.64 0.48
N LYS A 26 -46.80 -19.65 -0.50
CA LYS A 26 -47.10 -18.50 -1.37
C LYS A 26 -47.56 -17.28 -0.58
N ARG A 27 -48.47 -17.47 0.41
CA ARG A 27 -48.90 -16.38 1.31
C ARG A 27 -47.75 -15.83 2.13
N LYS A 28 -46.88 -16.70 2.66
CA LYS A 28 -45.72 -16.27 3.44
C LYS A 28 -44.70 -15.54 2.57
N ILE A 29 -44.42 -16.01 1.36
CA ILE A 29 -43.54 -15.34 0.40
C ILE A 29 -44.13 -13.98 0.00
N SER A 30 -45.43 -13.91 -0.28
CA SER A 30 -46.11 -12.65 -0.58
C SER A 30 -46.00 -11.68 0.60
N SER A 31 -46.28 -12.14 1.82
CA SER A 31 -46.14 -11.37 3.05
C SER A 31 -44.70 -10.92 3.34
N LEU A 32 -43.69 -11.69 2.94
CA LEU A 32 -42.28 -11.30 3.07
C LEU A 32 -41.87 -10.29 2.01
N LYS A 33 -42.43 -10.39 0.79
CA LYS A 33 -42.23 -9.41 -0.29
C LYS A 33 -42.94 -8.08 -0.03
N THR A 34 -44.06 -8.11 0.67
CA THR A 34 -44.82 -6.92 1.07
C THR A 34 -44.43 -6.37 2.44
N LEU A 35 -43.58 -7.08 3.21
CA LEU A 35 -43.07 -6.55 4.46
C LEU A 35 -42.26 -5.28 4.14
N PRO A 36 -42.64 -4.10 4.65
CA PRO A 36 -41.89 -2.90 4.37
C PRO A 36 -40.47 -3.07 4.92
N ILE A 37 -39.48 -2.98 4.03
CA ILE A 37 -38.05 -2.91 4.38
C ILE A 37 -37.82 -1.72 5.35
N ASN A 38 -38.73 -0.76 5.38
CA ASN A 38 -38.68 0.49 6.13
C ASN A 38 -39.19 0.39 7.58
N THR A 39 -39.04 -0.74 8.25
CA THR A 39 -39.27 -0.72 9.72
C THR A 39 -38.12 0.06 10.38
N PRO A 40 -38.39 0.91 11.38
CA PRO A 40 -37.35 1.73 12.02
C PRO A 40 -36.14 0.92 12.52
N ILE A 41 -36.40 -0.31 13.02
CA ILE A 41 -35.37 -1.23 13.49
C ILE A 41 -34.43 -1.72 12.38
N ILE A 42 -34.94 -1.93 11.16
CA ILE A 42 -34.12 -2.30 10.00
C ILE A 42 -33.29 -1.11 9.55
N GLN A 43 -33.89 0.09 9.50
CA GLN A 43 -33.17 1.31 9.13
C GLN A 43 -32.01 1.60 10.08
N MET A 44 -32.26 1.51 11.40
CA MET A 44 -31.21 1.62 12.42
C MET A 44 -30.12 0.57 12.22
N HIS A 45 -30.47 -0.64 11.77
CA HIS A 45 -29.48 -1.72 11.59
C HIS A 45 -28.59 -1.47 10.37
N ILE A 46 -29.17 -0.94 9.29
CA ILE A 46 -28.42 -0.52 8.10
C ILE A 46 -27.44 0.59 8.49
N GLU A 47 -27.93 1.64 9.15
CA GLU A 47 -27.09 2.76 9.63
C GLU A 47 -25.96 2.27 10.55
N PHE A 48 -26.28 1.37 11.49
CA PHE A 48 -25.30 0.77 12.38
C PHE A 48 -24.18 0.04 11.63
N LYS A 49 -24.53 -0.75 10.61
CA LYS A 49 -23.53 -1.46 9.79
C LYS A 49 -22.68 -0.51 8.96
N GLU A 50 -23.27 0.54 8.40
CA GLU A 50 -22.53 1.56 7.64
C GLU A 50 -21.54 2.32 8.52
N LEU A 51 -21.95 2.73 9.72
CA LEU A 51 -21.06 3.39 10.67
C LEU A 51 -19.90 2.48 11.09
N MET A 52 -20.18 1.21 11.42
CA MET A 52 -19.12 0.24 11.74
C MET A 52 -18.14 0.08 10.58
N LYS A 53 -18.63 0.00 9.34
CA LYS A 53 -17.78 -0.10 8.15
C LYS A 53 -16.88 1.12 8.00
N LYS A 54 -17.45 2.33 8.11
CA LYS A 54 -16.68 3.59 8.03
C LYS A 54 -15.57 3.66 9.07
N VAL A 55 -15.87 3.28 10.32
CA VAL A 55 -14.86 3.26 11.40
C VAL A 55 -13.72 2.27 11.08
N CYS A 56 -14.05 1.07 10.59
CA CYS A 56 -13.02 0.10 10.18
C CYS A 56 -12.13 0.61 9.04
N GLU A 57 -12.67 1.43 8.14
CA GLU A 57 -11.90 2.03 7.04
C GLU A 57 -11.04 3.22 7.50
N TRP A 58 -11.56 4.06 8.40
CA TRP A 58 -10.86 5.27 8.85
C TRP A 58 -9.75 5.00 9.87
N ILE A 59 -9.87 3.96 10.70
CA ILE A 59 -8.89 3.68 11.76
C ILE A 59 -7.46 3.43 11.22
N PRO A 60 -7.24 2.57 10.22
CA PRO A 60 -5.91 2.37 9.66
C PRO A 60 -5.30 3.66 9.11
N SER A 61 -6.09 4.48 8.42
CA SER A 61 -5.65 5.78 7.90
C SER A 61 -5.27 6.73 9.03
N TYR A 62 -6.08 6.79 10.09
CA TYR A 62 -5.79 7.60 11.27
C TYR A 62 -4.51 7.15 11.97
N THR A 63 -4.30 5.84 12.14
CA THR A 63 -3.08 5.30 12.77
C THR A 63 -1.82 5.75 12.03
N ILE A 64 -1.81 5.68 10.69
CA ILE A 64 -0.68 6.14 9.87
C ILE A 64 -0.43 7.64 10.06
N ILE A 65 -1.49 8.44 10.07
CA ILE A 65 -1.39 9.89 10.25
C ILE A 65 -0.86 10.23 11.65
N ALA A 66 -1.39 9.58 12.69
CA ALA A 66 -0.99 9.79 14.06
C ALA A 66 0.48 9.39 14.28
N GLU A 67 0.93 8.27 13.70
CA GLU A 67 2.32 7.81 13.76
C GLU A 67 3.28 8.77 13.04
N SER A 68 2.91 9.24 11.84
CA SER A 68 3.69 10.21 11.08
C SER A 68 3.85 11.53 11.84
N LEU A 69 2.76 12.06 12.44
CA LEU A 69 2.80 13.27 13.25
C LEU A 69 3.61 13.10 14.54
N ASN A 70 3.50 11.94 15.21
CA ASN A 70 4.30 11.62 16.39
C ASN A 70 5.79 11.44 16.06
N SER A 71 6.11 11.13 14.81
CA SER A 71 7.48 11.05 14.30
C SER A 71 8.04 12.41 13.83
N GLY A 72 7.28 13.50 13.96
CA GLY A 72 7.67 14.85 13.52
C GLY A 72 7.63 15.05 12.00
N GLU A 73 6.97 14.17 11.25
CA GLU A 73 6.82 14.33 9.80
C GLU A 73 5.75 15.36 9.48
N GLN A 74 6.03 16.21 8.49
CA GLN A 74 5.12 17.28 8.06
C GLN A 74 4.23 16.88 6.87
N LYS A 75 4.11 15.58 6.58
CA LYS A 75 3.29 15.07 5.47
C LYS A 75 1.80 15.37 5.67
N TYR A 76 1.35 15.42 6.92
CA TYR A 76 -0.02 15.71 7.31
C TYR A 76 -0.08 16.92 8.23
N THR A 77 -1.20 17.65 8.21
CA THR A 77 -1.43 18.77 9.12
C THR A 77 -2.05 18.28 10.42
N LEU A 78 -1.65 18.90 11.55
CA LEU A 78 -2.20 18.58 12.86
C LEU A 78 -3.72 18.83 12.92
N GLU A 79 -4.20 19.85 12.22
CA GLU A 79 -5.63 20.18 12.15
C GLU A 79 -6.45 19.09 11.44
N SER A 80 -5.95 18.57 10.31
CA SER A 80 -6.61 17.47 9.58
C SER A 80 -6.70 16.21 10.44
N ALA A 81 -5.61 15.87 11.14
CA ALA A 81 -5.58 14.73 12.05
C ALA A 81 -6.56 14.89 13.24
N ARG A 82 -6.67 16.11 13.79
CA ARG A 82 -7.64 16.43 14.84
C ARG A 82 -9.08 16.29 14.36
N SER A 83 -9.37 16.76 13.15
CA SER A 83 -10.70 16.59 12.55
C SER A 83 -11.03 15.11 12.41
N MET A 84 -10.13 14.32 11.81
CA MET A 84 -10.34 12.88 11.63
C MET A 84 -10.51 12.14 12.97
N HIS A 85 -9.73 12.50 13.99
CA HIS A 85 -9.87 11.95 15.34
C HIS A 85 -11.25 12.26 15.94
N SER A 86 -11.71 13.50 15.80
CA SER A 86 -13.05 13.91 16.26
C SER A 86 -14.15 13.15 15.52
N ASP A 87 -14.04 13.00 14.20
CA ASP A 87 -15.01 12.29 13.37
C ASP A 87 -15.09 10.80 13.75
N LEU A 88 -13.94 10.16 14.03
CA LEU A 88 -13.86 8.80 14.53
C LEU A 88 -14.55 8.64 15.89
N LEU A 89 -14.27 9.54 16.84
CA LEU A 89 -14.92 9.52 18.15
C LEU A 89 -16.44 9.72 18.03
N GLN A 90 -16.88 10.64 17.17
CA GLN A 90 -18.30 10.88 16.94
C GLN A 90 -18.98 9.65 16.32
N ALA A 91 -18.33 8.98 15.37
CA ALA A 91 -18.85 7.74 14.77
C ALA A 91 -18.96 6.61 15.82
N LEU A 92 -17.94 6.43 16.66
CA LEU A 92 -17.97 5.45 17.76
C LEU A 92 -19.09 5.76 18.78
N GLN A 93 -19.29 7.03 19.13
CA GLN A 93 -20.38 7.46 20.01
C GLN A 93 -21.77 7.22 19.39
N LYS A 94 -21.92 7.45 18.08
CA LYS A 94 -23.16 7.14 17.35
C LYS A 94 -23.45 5.63 17.37
N ILE A 95 -22.43 4.80 17.14
CA ILE A 95 -22.54 3.32 17.23
C ILE A 95 -23.01 2.90 18.63
N GLU A 96 -22.43 3.46 19.69
CA GLU A 96 -22.84 3.17 21.07
C GLU A 96 -24.30 3.59 21.33
N THR A 97 -24.69 4.75 20.82
CA THR A 97 -26.05 5.31 20.97
C THR A 97 -27.08 4.45 20.24
N LEU A 98 -26.81 4.04 19.00
CA LEU A 98 -27.64 3.09 18.27
C LEU A 98 -27.72 1.74 19.00
N GLY A 99 -26.60 1.25 19.54
CA GLY A 99 -26.57 0.06 20.39
C GLY A 99 -27.55 0.16 21.57
N ARG A 100 -27.54 1.28 22.30
CA ARG A 100 -28.49 1.54 23.40
C ARG A 100 -29.94 1.60 22.92
N GLN A 101 -30.20 2.17 21.74
CA GLN A 101 -31.55 2.18 21.17
C GLN A 101 -32.03 0.76 20.83
N PHE A 102 -31.15 -0.11 20.32
CA PHE A 102 -31.49 -1.53 20.13
C PHE A 102 -31.82 -2.24 21.44
N ALA A 103 -31.11 -1.93 22.54
CA ALA A 103 -31.40 -2.53 23.85
C ALA A 103 -32.84 -2.27 24.31
N LYS A 104 -33.42 -1.10 24.00
CA LYS A 104 -34.82 -0.76 24.34
C LYS A 104 -35.85 -1.70 23.70
N TYR A 105 -35.55 -2.32 22.55
CA TYR A 105 -36.41 -3.33 21.91
C TYR A 105 -36.31 -4.72 22.57
N SER A 106 -35.30 -4.92 23.43
CA SER A 106 -35.07 -6.17 24.14
C SER A 106 -35.63 -6.20 25.55
N GLU A 107 -36.00 -5.05 26.11
CA GLU A 107 -36.53 -4.93 27.46
C GLU A 107 -38.00 -5.37 27.51
N PRO A 108 -38.38 -6.37 28.34
CA PRO A 108 -39.75 -6.89 28.38
C PRO A 108 -40.82 -5.87 28.78
N ASN A 109 -40.42 -4.83 29.52
CA ASN A 109 -41.32 -3.78 30.03
C ASN A 109 -41.33 -2.52 29.14
N SER A 110 -40.63 -2.54 28.00
CA SER A 110 -40.53 -1.41 27.09
C SER A 110 -41.72 -1.38 26.13
N GLU A 111 -42.23 -0.19 25.83
CA GLU A 111 -43.25 0.04 24.80
C GLU A 111 -42.81 -0.43 23.40
N LEU A 112 -41.49 -0.58 23.19
CA LEU A 112 -40.88 -1.02 21.94
C LEU A 112 -40.66 -2.53 21.87
N TYR A 113 -41.04 -3.29 22.90
CA TYR A 113 -40.89 -4.75 22.89
C TYR A 113 -41.83 -5.40 21.87
N VAL A 114 -41.26 -6.12 20.89
CA VAL A 114 -42.04 -6.76 19.82
C VAL A 114 -42.26 -8.24 20.11
N ASN A 115 -41.18 -9.03 20.17
CA ASN A 115 -41.24 -10.45 20.48
C ASN A 115 -39.87 -10.95 21.00
N ARG A 116 -39.84 -12.16 21.56
CA ARG A 116 -38.64 -12.76 22.15
C ARG A 116 -37.49 -12.95 21.15
N ILE A 117 -37.79 -13.17 19.87
CA ILE A 117 -36.78 -13.40 18.83
C ILE A 117 -36.07 -12.08 18.49
N VAL A 118 -36.84 -11.01 18.27
CA VAL A 118 -36.36 -9.65 18.02
C VAL A 118 -35.59 -9.13 19.25
N ALA A 119 -36.07 -9.41 20.47
CA ALA A 119 -35.35 -9.06 21.70
C ALA A 119 -33.98 -9.74 21.77
N ARG A 120 -33.89 -11.04 21.47
CA ARG A 120 -32.60 -11.75 21.41
C ARG A 120 -31.66 -11.17 20.36
N LEU A 121 -32.18 -10.84 19.18
CA LEU A 121 -31.40 -10.26 18.09
C LEU A 121 -30.86 -8.88 18.47
N THR A 122 -31.71 -7.99 18.98
CA THR A 122 -31.32 -6.63 19.37
C THR A 122 -30.37 -6.61 20.57
N SER A 123 -30.54 -7.50 21.54
CA SER A 123 -29.54 -7.75 22.60
C SER A 123 -28.17 -8.16 22.04
N ALA A 124 -28.14 -9.01 21.01
CA ALA A 124 -26.88 -9.40 20.37
C ALA A 124 -26.23 -8.23 19.63
N VAL A 125 -27.02 -7.40 18.95
CA VAL A 125 -26.55 -6.17 18.30
C VAL A 125 -25.99 -5.19 19.34
N TYR A 126 -26.67 -4.98 20.47
CA TYR A 126 -26.17 -4.14 21.57
C TYR A 126 -24.82 -4.64 22.10
N ARG A 127 -24.69 -5.94 22.40
CA ARG A 127 -23.41 -6.52 22.84
C ARG A 127 -22.31 -6.31 21.80
N ARG A 128 -22.61 -6.50 20.52
CA ARG A 128 -21.67 -6.26 19.42
C ARG A 128 -21.25 -4.80 19.34
N ALA A 129 -22.18 -3.85 19.50
CA ALA A 129 -21.89 -2.42 19.52
C ALA A 129 -20.91 -2.07 20.65
N ARG A 130 -21.18 -2.56 21.87
CA ARG A 130 -20.32 -2.34 23.03
C ARG A 130 -18.91 -2.90 22.81
N HIS A 131 -18.82 -4.14 22.35
CA HIS A 131 -17.54 -4.79 22.07
C HIS A 131 -16.77 -4.09 20.95
N PHE A 132 -17.49 -3.60 19.91
CA PHE A 132 -16.87 -2.83 18.84
C PHE A 132 -16.23 -1.55 19.38
N VAL A 133 -16.97 -0.75 20.15
CA VAL A 133 -16.42 0.48 20.74
C VAL A 133 -15.25 0.16 21.69
N GLN A 134 -15.37 -0.86 22.52
CA GLN A 134 -14.28 -1.29 23.41
C GLN A 134 -13.02 -1.73 22.68
N ASN A 135 -13.14 -2.31 21.48
CA ASN A 135 -11.99 -2.73 20.69
C ASN A 135 -11.30 -1.58 19.97
N TYR A 136 -12.07 -0.57 19.53
CA TYR A 136 -11.58 0.49 18.66
C TYR A 136 -11.29 1.81 19.38
N LEU A 137 -11.73 1.99 20.62
CA LEU A 137 -11.38 3.15 21.45
C LEU A 137 -9.91 3.13 21.92
N PRO A 138 -9.36 2.00 22.46
CA PRO A 138 -7.98 1.95 22.93
C PRO A 138 -6.90 2.16 21.85
N PRO A 139 -7.03 1.68 20.59
CA PRO A 139 -5.99 1.87 19.58
C PRO A 139 -5.95 3.28 18.98
N LEU A 140 -6.83 4.21 19.39
CA LEU A 140 -6.73 5.60 18.95
C LEU A 140 -5.51 6.25 19.62
N GLN A 141 -4.39 6.27 18.91
CA GLN A 141 -3.19 6.96 19.34
C GLN A 141 -3.50 8.43 19.65
N THR A 142 -2.95 8.93 20.76
CA THR A 142 -3.09 10.34 21.13
C THR A 142 -2.27 11.21 20.19
N LEU A 143 -2.88 12.26 19.65
CA LEU A 143 -2.18 13.26 18.85
C LEU A 143 -1.26 14.12 19.72
N PRO A 144 -0.11 14.56 19.20
CA PRO A 144 0.77 15.47 19.93
C PRO A 144 0.07 16.83 20.15
N THR A 145 0.37 17.46 21.27
CA THR A 145 -0.04 18.86 21.50
C THR A 145 0.68 19.78 20.51
N LEU A 146 0.16 21.01 20.30
CA LEU A 146 0.76 21.96 19.36
C LEU A 146 2.26 22.18 19.65
N ARG A 147 2.60 22.40 20.94
CA ARG A 147 3.99 22.57 21.38
C ARG A 147 4.86 21.33 21.12
N GLN A 148 4.33 20.14 21.36
CA GLN A 148 5.06 18.90 21.09
C GLN A 148 5.27 18.70 19.57
N TYR A 149 4.26 19.00 18.76
CA TYR A 149 4.34 18.94 17.31
C TYR A 149 5.42 19.90 16.78
N ASP A 150 5.47 21.13 17.26
CA ASP A 150 6.48 22.11 16.87
C ASP A 150 7.89 21.67 17.28
N ASN A 151 8.04 21.09 18.48
CA ASN A 151 9.31 20.54 18.95
C ASN A 151 9.78 19.35 18.12
N LEU A 152 8.91 18.36 17.88
CA LEU A 152 9.22 17.18 17.06
C LEU A 152 9.59 17.57 15.63
N THR A 153 8.85 18.52 15.07
CA THR A 153 9.15 19.10 13.75
C THR A 153 10.52 19.76 13.73
N SER A 154 10.83 20.58 14.74
CA SER A 154 12.09 21.32 14.81
C SER A 154 13.28 20.38 15.01
N GLN A 155 13.11 19.36 15.86
CA GLN A 155 14.10 18.32 16.08
C GLN A 155 14.39 17.56 14.78
N ARG A 156 13.34 17.11 14.07
CA ARG A 156 13.52 16.38 12.82
C ARG A 156 14.15 17.22 11.73
N LYS A 157 13.82 18.52 11.65
CA LYS A 157 14.51 19.47 10.76
C LYS A 157 15.99 19.61 11.09
N ALA A 158 16.34 19.69 12.36
CA ALA A 158 17.74 19.75 12.79
C ALA A 158 18.49 18.45 12.45
N GLU A 159 17.90 17.29 12.71
CA GLU A 159 18.48 15.98 12.37
C GLU A 159 18.71 15.83 10.86
N LEU A 160 17.74 16.22 10.03
CA LEU A 160 17.89 16.21 8.57
C LEU A 160 18.94 17.19 8.08
N ALA A 161 19.02 18.39 8.66
CA ALA A 161 20.05 19.37 8.33
C ALA A 161 21.47 18.86 8.64
N VAL A 162 21.64 18.16 9.76
CA VAL A 162 22.92 17.51 10.11
C VAL A 162 23.27 16.44 9.08
N ARG A 163 22.33 15.55 8.74
CA ARG A 163 22.55 14.51 7.73
C ARG A 163 22.88 15.08 6.36
N TRP A 164 22.17 16.11 5.90
CA TRP A 164 22.46 16.78 4.63
C TRP A 164 23.85 17.42 4.64
N SER A 165 24.25 18.05 5.75
CA SER A 165 25.60 18.62 5.86
C SER A 165 26.70 17.54 5.80
N GLU A 166 26.44 16.36 6.36
CA GLU A 166 27.36 15.21 6.30
C GLU A 166 27.43 14.62 4.89
N GLU A 167 26.30 14.48 4.21
CA GLU A 167 26.19 14.03 2.83
C GLU A 167 26.90 14.99 1.87
N ASP A 168 26.67 16.30 2.01
CA ASP A 168 27.33 17.34 1.22
C ASP A 168 28.85 17.33 1.43
N LYS A 169 29.30 17.13 2.67
CA LYS A 169 30.73 17.01 2.99
C LYS A 169 31.34 15.76 2.36
N ALA A 170 30.66 14.61 2.46
CA ALA A 170 31.11 13.37 1.85
C ALA A 170 31.18 13.46 0.32
N LEU A 171 30.21 14.13 -0.31
CA LEU A 171 30.21 14.42 -1.75
C LEU A 171 31.37 15.34 -2.14
N ALA A 172 31.62 16.41 -1.39
CA ALA A 172 32.75 17.31 -1.63
C ALA A 172 34.10 16.57 -1.52
N GLU A 173 34.28 15.73 -0.50
CA GLU A 173 35.50 14.91 -0.35
C GLU A 173 35.68 13.91 -1.51
N LEU A 174 34.59 13.33 -2.02
CA LEU A 174 34.64 12.45 -3.19
C LEU A 174 35.03 13.22 -4.45
N MET A 175 34.45 14.40 -4.67
CA MET A 175 34.78 15.27 -5.81
C MET A 175 36.25 15.69 -5.80
N GLU A 176 36.80 16.08 -4.65
CA GLU A 176 38.21 16.41 -4.49
C GLU A 176 39.13 15.21 -4.80
N ARG A 177 38.77 14.00 -4.35
CA ARG A 177 39.55 12.77 -4.68
C ARG A 177 39.53 12.44 -6.18
N VAL A 178 38.42 12.72 -6.86
CA VAL A 178 38.30 12.49 -8.32
C VAL A 178 39.08 13.57 -9.08
N SER A 179 38.99 14.84 -8.68
CA SER A 179 39.72 15.95 -9.30
C SER A 179 41.23 15.86 -9.05
N GLY A 180 41.66 15.52 -7.84
CA GLY A 180 43.07 15.33 -7.51
C GLY A 180 43.74 14.18 -8.27
N LYS A 181 42.98 13.18 -8.74
CA LYS A 181 43.46 12.11 -9.61
C LYS A 181 43.58 12.52 -11.08
N GLN A 182 43.01 13.65 -11.51
CA GLN A 182 43.21 14.19 -12.86
C GLN A 182 44.55 14.95 -13.00
N ASN A 183 45.21 15.30 -11.89
CA ASN A 183 46.53 15.94 -11.89
C ASN A 183 47.71 14.97 -12.14
N PHE A 184 47.48 13.66 -12.30
CA PHE A 184 48.51 12.70 -12.71
C PHE A 184 48.89 12.79 -14.20
N ALA A 185 48.20 13.63 -14.98
CA ALA A 185 48.51 13.83 -16.40
C ALA A 185 49.73 14.74 -16.67
N ASN A 186 50.28 15.42 -15.65
CA ASN A 186 51.37 16.41 -15.80
C ASN A 186 52.63 16.13 -14.95
N MET A 187 52.83 14.90 -14.47
CA MET A 187 54.04 14.52 -13.72
C MET A 187 55.02 13.71 -14.59
N ASP A 188 56.30 14.08 -14.50
CA ASP A 188 57.42 13.48 -15.25
C ASP A 188 57.42 11.93 -15.15
N PRO A 189 57.64 11.17 -16.24
CA PRO A 189 57.39 9.72 -16.29
C PRO A 189 58.31 8.88 -15.39
N ALA A 190 59.31 9.48 -14.75
CA ALA A 190 60.38 8.79 -14.06
C ALA A 190 60.08 8.42 -12.59
N ILE A 191 59.01 8.94 -11.97
CA ILE A 191 58.78 8.80 -10.51
C ILE A 191 57.44 8.12 -10.16
N ASN A 192 56.58 7.77 -11.13
CA ASN A 192 55.28 7.14 -10.83
C ASN A 192 55.40 5.61 -10.60
N PRO A 193 55.02 5.06 -9.42
CA PRO A 193 55.02 3.62 -9.16
C PRO A 193 54.02 2.84 -10.04
N THR A 194 53.03 3.54 -10.59
CA THR A 194 51.95 2.97 -11.40
C THR A 194 52.40 2.70 -12.84
N ALA A 195 53.40 3.43 -13.35
CA ALA A 195 53.91 3.25 -14.72
C ALA A 195 54.68 1.92 -14.90
N LYS A 196 55.31 1.40 -13.84
CA LYS A 196 55.98 0.09 -13.84
C LYS A 196 55.01 -1.09 -13.96
N ILE A 197 53.76 -0.92 -13.53
CA ILE A 197 52.74 -1.98 -13.64
C ILE A 197 52.29 -2.09 -15.09
N TRP A 198 52.06 -0.96 -15.78
CA TRP A 198 51.60 -0.94 -17.18
C TRP A 198 52.69 -1.29 -18.21
N GLN A 199 53.98 -0.98 -17.94
CA GLN A 199 55.08 -1.39 -18.83
C GLN A 199 55.40 -2.89 -18.78
N ARG A 200 54.97 -3.61 -17.72
CA ARG A 200 55.16 -5.07 -17.63
C ARG A 200 54.19 -5.86 -18.52
N PHE A 201 53.10 -5.23 -18.97
CA PHE A 201 52.09 -5.86 -19.83
C PHE A 201 52.32 -5.64 -21.32
N SER A 202 53.25 -4.76 -21.73
CA SER A 202 53.41 -4.35 -23.13
C SER A 202 54.64 -4.95 -23.84
N GLN A 203 55.47 -5.75 -23.16
CA GLN A 203 56.63 -6.40 -23.78
C GLN A 203 56.73 -7.87 -23.37
N LEU A 204 56.02 -8.75 -24.09
CA LEU A 204 56.49 -10.12 -24.28
C LEU A 204 56.15 -10.63 -25.70
N PRO A 205 57.12 -11.19 -26.45
CA PRO A 205 56.91 -11.64 -27.82
C PRO A 205 56.13 -12.95 -27.92
N THR A 206 55.28 -12.99 -28.95
CA THR A 206 54.49 -14.10 -29.48
C THR A 206 55.35 -15.28 -29.96
N SER A 207 54.76 -16.50 -29.91
CA SER A 207 55.06 -17.76 -30.66
C SER A 207 55.69 -18.88 -29.82
N MET A 208 55.18 -20.11 -29.68
CA MET A 208 54.04 -20.92 -30.18
C MET A 208 54.08 -22.24 -29.33
N PRO A 209 53.24 -23.27 -29.54
CA PRO A 209 51.81 -23.33 -29.82
C PRO A 209 51.11 -24.20 -28.76
N ASN A 210 50.01 -23.76 -28.18
CA ASN A 210 49.08 -24.70 -27.55
C ASN A 210 47.67 -24.35 -27.99
N THR A 211 47.12 -25.29 -28.73
CA THR A 211 45.72 -25.46 -29.08
C THR A 211 44.83 -25.20 -27.87
N TYR A 212 44.09 -24.10 -27.90
CA TYR A 212 42.82 -23.96 -27.17
C TYR A 212 41.97 -22.89 -27.85
N GLU A 213 40.69 -23.24 -27.95
CA GLU A 213 39.68 -22.57 -28.73
C GLU A 213 39.34 -21.18 -28.16
N LYS A 214 38.78 -20.32 -29.03
CA LYS A 214 38.10 -19.08 -28.66
C LYS A 214 37.02 -19.35 -27.62
N HIS A 215 37.32 -19.14 -26.33
CA HIS A 215 36.28 -18.93 -25.34
C HIS A 215 35.86 -17.45 -25.34
N GLN A 216 34.74 -17.19 -26.00
CA GLN A 216 33.87 -16.05 -25.70
C GLN A 216 33.52 -16.10 -24.21
N GLY A 217 34.21 -15.30 -23.40
CA GLY A 217 33.90 -15.14 -21.97
C GLY A 217 32.54 -14.49 -21.81
N LYS A 218 31.58 -15.20 -21.20
CA LYS A 218 30.26 -14.68 -20.83
C LYS A 218 30.46 -13.46 -19.93
N LYS A 219 29.88 -12.30 -20.31
CA LYS A 219 29.78 -11.13 -19.43
C LYS A 219 29.18 -11.56 -18.10
N THR A 220 29.74 -11.09 -17.00
CA THR A 220 29.16 -11.35 -15.68
C THR A 220 27.80 -10.66 -15.57
N THR A 221 26.87 -11.20 -14.78
CA THR A 221 25.54 -10.60 -14.62
C THR A 221 25.62 -9.17 -14.08
N ILE A 222 26.64 -8.87 -13.26
CA ILE A 222 26.91 -7.54 -12.72
C ILE A 222 27.32 -6.56 -13.84
N GLU A 223 28.19 -6.98 -14.78
CA GLU A 223 28.55 -6.15 -15.94
C GLU A 223 27.34 -5.91 -16.85
N TYR A 224 26.45 -6.89 -16.99
CA TYR A 224 25.24 -6.75 -17.79
C TYR A 224 24.21 -5.78 -17.15
N LEU A 225 24.02 -5.85 -15.83
CA LEU A 225 23.18 -4.90 -15.10
C LEU A 225 23.76 -3.47 -15.15
N SER A 226 25.08 -3.33 -15.04
CA SER A 226 25.77 -2.05 -15.20
C SER A 226 25.58 -1.47 -16.60
N ASP A 227 25.69 -2.29 -17.65
CA ASP A 227 25.42 -1.89 -19.04
C ASP A 227 23.97 -1.40 -19.24
N ILE A 228 22.99 -1.99 -18.55
CA ILE A 228 21.58 -1.58 -18.64
C ILE A 228 21.35 -0.26 -17.91
N ALA A 229 21.90 -0.10 -16.70
CA ALA A 229 21.80 1.15 -15.94
C ALA A 229 22.40 2.33 -16.73
N ASN A 230 23.59 2.15 -17.33
CA ASN A 230 24.21 3.17 -18.17
C ASN A 230 23.36 3.55 -19.40
N LYS A 231 22.65 2.58 -19.98
CA LYS A 231 21.71 2.84 -21.10
C LYS A 231 20.47 3.60 -20.63
N MET A 232 19.94 3.28 -19.44
CA MET A 232 18.81 4.01 -18.86
C MET A 232 19.17 5.48 -18.63
N ASP A 233 20.34 5.76 -18.04
CA ASP A 233 20.82 7.13 -17.82
C ASP A 233 20.97 7.90 -19.14
N HIS A 234 21.51 7.25 -20.17
CA HIS A 234 21.64 7.85 -21.49
C HIS A 234 20.28 8.21 -22.11
N VAL A 235 19.31 7.28 -22.06
CA VAL A 235 17.97 7.50 -22.63
C VAL A 235 17.20 8.55 -21.82
N ALA A 236 17.36 8.57 -20.50
CA ALA A 236 16.77 9.60 -19.63
C ALA A 236 17.31 11.00 -19.97
N GLY A 237 18.62 11.13 -20.20
CA GLY A 237 19.22 12.38 -20.67
C GLY A 237 18.68 12.84 -22.03
N GLN A 238 18.45 11.90 -22.96
CA GLN A 238 17.82 12.19 -24.25
C GLN A 238 16.36 12.61 -24.10
N LEU A 239 15.60 11.95 -23.21
CA LEU A 239 14.20 12.28 -22.92
C LEU A 239 14.06 13.69 -22.36
N MET A 240 14.92 14.07 -21.39
CA MET A 240 14.95 15.42 -20.84
C MET A 240 15.23 16.47 -21.92
N THR A 241 16.12 16.16 -22.87
CA THR A 241 16.46 17.05 -23.99
C THR A 241 15.29 17.17 -24.96
N ALA A 242 14.63 16.06 -25.31
CA ALA A 242 13.46 16.05 -26.19
C ALA A 242 12.27 16.83 -25.61
N HIS A 243 12.05 16.77 -24.29
CA HIS A 243 11.04 17.58 -23.61
C HIS A 243 11.36 19.07 -23.65
N LYS A 244 12.62 19.46 -23.45
CA LYS A 244 13.08 20.86 -23.55
C LYS A 244 12.91 21.42 -24.96
N GLU A 245 13.06 20.59 -25.99
CA GLU A 245 12.93 20.97 -27.40
C GLU A 245 11.48 20.85 -27.93
N GLY A 246 10.52 20.44 -27.10
CA GLY A 246 9.11 20.31 -27.48
C GLY A 246 8.81 19.17 -28.46
N ARG A 247 9.72 18.21 -28.62
CA ARG A 247 9.56 17.08 -29.54
C ARG A 247 8.77 15.94 -28.88
N LEU A 248 7.44 16.10 -28.88
CA LEU A 248 6.52 15.20 -28.17
C LEU A 248 6.58 13.73 -28.64
N ARG A 249 6.68 13.47 -29.96
CA ARG A 249 6.72 12.10 -30.50
C ARG A 249 8.00 11.36 -30.09
N THR A 250 9.15 12.02 -30.16
CA THR A 250 10.42 11.41 -29.75
C THR A 250 10.50 11.23 -28.24
N ALA A 251 9.87 12.12 -27.46
CA ALA A 251 9.79 11.96 -26.01
C ALA A 251 8.94 10.72 -25.64
N GLU A 252 7.83 10.47 -26.35
CA GLU A 252 7.01 9.28 -26.14
C GLU A 252 7.75 7.99 -26.49
N GLU A 253 8.48 7.96 -27.62
CA GLU A 253 9.34 6.84 -28.01
C GLU A 253 10.46 6.56 -26.99
N LEU A 254 11.12 7.60 -26.47
CA LEU A 254 12.17 7.47 -25.45
C LEU A 254 11.61 7.02 -24.10
N ALA A 255 10.40 7.45 -23.73
CA ALA A 255 9.72 6.99 -22.53
C ALA A 255 9.34 5.50 -22.62
N GLN A 256 8.86 5.04 -23.78
CA GLN A 256 8.62 3.61 -24.02
C GLN A 256 9.90 2.79 -23.93
N LYS A 257 11.01 3.30 -24.48
CA LYS A 257 12.32 2.66 -24.41
C LYS A 257 12.86 2.56 -22.98
N LEU A 258 12.62 3.57 -22.13
CA LEU A 258 12.98 3.52 -20.71
C LEU A 258 12.21 2.43 -19.97
N ASN A 259 10.90 2.35 -20.20
CA ASN A 259 10.06 1.32 -19.58
C ASN A 259 10.52 -0.09 -19.99
N GLN A 260 10.93 -0.28 -21.25
CA GLN A 260 11.49 -1.54 -21.70
C GLN A 260 12.82 -1.89 -21.00
N LEU A 261 13.73 -0.93 -20.86
CA LEU A 261 15.01 -1.14 -20.17
C LEU A 261 14.81 -1.42 -18.66
N GLU A 262 13.82 -0.78 -18.03
CA GLU A 262 13.46 -1.03 -16.64
C GLU A 262 12.91 -2.44 -16.45
N GLN A 263 12.05 -2.91 -17.36
CA GLN A 263 11.56 -4.30 -17.34
C GLN A 263 12.69 -5.31 -17.55
N GLU A 264 13.64 -5.04 -18.46
CA GLU A 264 14.82 -5.87 -18.66
C GLU A 264 15.67 -5.94 -17.39
N PHE A 265 15.93 -4.80 -16.73
CA PHE A 265 16.65 -4.74 -15.47
C PHE A 265 15.97 -5.56 -14.37
N GLN A 266 14.66 -5.40 -14.19
CA GLN A 266 13.89 -6.14 -13.18
C GLN A 266 13.91 -7.64 -13.45
N ASN A 267 13.79 -8.07 -14.71
CA ASN A 267 13.80 -9.48 -15.09
C ASN A 267 15.15 -10.17 -14.77
N ILE A 268 16.26 -9.48 -15.04
CA ILE A 268 17.60 -10.00 -14.73
C ILE A 268 17.83 -10.02 -13.22
N ASN A 269 17.33 -9.01 -12.50
CA ASN A 269 17.41 -8.94 -11.05
C ASN A 269 16.58 -10.04 -10.36
N SER A 270 15.38 -10.36 -10.89
CA SER A 270 14.59 -11.50 -10.39
C SER A 270 15.26 -12.84 -10.68
N SER A 271 15.90 -12.99 -11.84
CA SER A 271 16.65 -14.20 -12.21
C SER A 271 17.86 -14.46 -11.27
N LEU A 272 18.44 -13.40 -10.71
CA LEU A 272 19.47 -13.50 -9.66
C LEU A 272 18.89 -14.01 -8.34
N ASN A 273 17.75 -13.49 -7.90
CA ASN A 273 17.12 -13.88 -6.63
C ASN A 273 16.63 -15.35 -6.63
N ASP A 274 16.21 -15.90 -7.77
CA ASP A 274 15.81 -17.30 -7.89
C ASP A 274 17.00 -18.28 -7.87
N SER A 275 18.23 -17.78 -8.04
CA SER A 275 19.46 -18.59 -8.05
C SER A 275 20.12 -18.72 -6.66
N GLU A 276 19.64 -17.99 -5.65
CA GLU A 276 20.18 -17.94 -4.27
C GLU A 276 19.37 -18.75 -3.24
N LEU A 277 18.51 -19.68 -3.68
CA LEU A 277 17.89 -20.69 -2.80
C LEU A 277 18.72 -21.98 -2.80
N PRO A 278 19.63 -22.21 -1.83
CA PRO A 278 20.09 -23.55 -1.52
C PRO A 278 18.97 -24.32 -0.80
N LYS A 279 18.93 -25.62 -1.11
CA LYS A 279 18.08 -26.68 -0.56
C LYS A 279 17.85 -26.61 0.95
#